data_AF-A0A930GUZ3-F1
#
_entry.id   AF-A0A930GUZ3-F1
#
_cell.length_a   1.000
_cell.length_b   1.000
_cell.length_c   1.000
_cell.angle_alpha   90.00
_cell.angle_beta   90.00
_cell.angle_gamma   90.00
#
_symmetry.space_group_name_H-M   'P 1'
#
loop_
_entity.id
_entity.type
_entity.pdbx_description
1 polymer ?
#
loop_
_entity_poly.entity_id
_entity_poly.type
_entity_poly.pdbx_seq_one_letter_code
_entity_poly.pdbx_strand_id
1 'polypeptide(L)'
;MSRFDTYFQMEEKDIVEYTLLKATSIDWDKDSMKAVIPKEHGNLNYVYRVTDNKGHSIYIKQAGTETRISKDMKPSRDRNRLESEILMLQEKFASGMVPYIYFYDTVMCACGMEDCSDFLVMRQAMLEHKIYPHFTEKITDFLIETLLKSSDVVIDHKEKKVIGGKLVSPDLCDITEKLVFMEPYNDLNHRNNVFPPNADFVKKELYEDKALHFEVAKLKFNFMTNAQALIHGDLH
;
A
#
# COMPACT_ATOMS: atom_id res chain seq x y z
N MET A 1 24.37 22.11 -2.12
CA MET A 1 23.75 20.85 -2.56
C MET A 1 23.56 20.02 -1.32
N SER A 2 22.33 19.61 -1.05
CA SER A 2 22.05 18.67 0.03
C SER A 2 22.58 17.31 -0.39
N ARG A 3 23.08 16.50 0.56
CA ARG A 3 23.51 15.13 0.24
C ARG A 3 22.36 14.23 -0.25
N PHE A 4 21.12 14.67 -0.02
CA PHE A 4 19.89 13.99 -0.44
C PHE A 4 19.40 14.42 -1.85
N ASP A 5 20.19 15.20 -2.60
CA ASP A 5 19.89 15.57 -3.99
C ASP A 5 20.26 14.46 -5.00
N THR A 6 20.78 13.33 -4.53
CA THR A 6 21.04 12.12 -5.33
C THR A 6 20.70 10.90 -4.52
N TYR A 7 20.04 9.92 -5.14
CA TYR A 7 19.63 8.69 -4.46
C TYR A 7 20.83 7.94 -3.85
N PHE A 8 20.70 7.55 -2.59
CA PHE A 8 21.50 6.50 -1.95
C PHE A 8 20.62 5.78 -0.91
N GLN A 9 21.01 4.56 -0.54
CA GLN A 9 20.32 3.84 0.53
C GLN A 9 20.73 4.45 1.87
N MET A 10 19.76 4.99 2.61
CA MET A 10 20.01 5.65 3.89
C MET A 10 20.26 4.62 4.99
N GLU A 11 21.20 4.91 5.88
CA GLU A 11 21.39 4.23 7.17
C GLU A 11 20.74 5.01 8.32
N GLU A 12 20.71 4.45 9.54
CA GLU A 12 20.04 5.06 10.70
C GLU A 12 20.49 6.51 10.98
N LYS A 13 21.79 6.79 10.83
CA LYS A 13 22.34 8.15 11.00
C LYS A 13 21.83 9.11 9.92
N ASP A 14 21.64 8.61 8.71
CA ASP A 14 21.12 9.41 7.60
C ASP A 14 19.65 9.73 7.78
N ILE A 15 18.90 8.81 8.35
CA ILE A 15 17.47 8.97 8.60
C ILE A 15 17.19 10.11 9.59
N VAL A 16 18.01 10.27 10.63
CA VAL A 16 17.86 11.38 11.58
C VAL A 16 18.07 12.73 10.88
N GLU A 17 19.17 12.88 10.14
CA GLU A 17 19.44 14.11 9.39
C GLU A 17 18.38 14.37 8.31
N TYR A 18 17.96 13.33 7.61
CA TYR A 18 16.94 13.39 6.57
C TYR A 18 15.59 13.82 7.13
N THR A 19 15.21 13.30 8.30
CA THR A 19 13.98 13.67 9.00
C THR A 19 13.98 15.14 9.37
N LEU A 20 15.10 15.66 9.90
CA LEU A 20 15.24 17.09 10.21
C LEU A 20 15.14 17.98 8.97
N LEU A 21 15.61 17.50 7.82
CA LEU A 21 15.52 18.24 6.56
C LEU A 21 14.10 18.27 5.98
N LYS A 22 13.34 17.17 6.12
CA LYS A 22 12.09 16.96 5.37
C LYS A 22 10.83 17.10 6.22
N ALA A 23 10.83 16.65 7.48
CA ALA A 23 9.69 16.71 8.39
C ALA A 23 9.73 17.99 9.24
N THR A 24 9.80 19.15 8.59
CA THR A 24 9.99 20.46 9.23
C THR A 24 8.77 20.98 9.97
N SER A 25 7.61 20.35 9.79
CA SER A 25 6.37 20.68 10.50
C SER A 25 6.35 20.17 11.95
N ILE A 26 7.31 19.33 12.35
CA ILE A 26 7.42 18.77 13.70
C ILE A 26 8.56 19.48 14.44
N ASP A 27 8.28 19.94 15.67
CA ASP A 27 9.27 20.61 16.53
C ASP A 27 10.18 19.60 17.25
N TRP A 28 11.03 18.92 16.48
CA TRP A 28 11.91 17.86 16.98
C TRP A 28 12.88 18.32 18.09
N ASP A 29 13.07 17.48 19.10
CA ASP A 29 14.22 17.56 20.00
C ASP A 29 15.46 16.89 19.37
N LYS A 30 16.25 17.72 18.67
CA LYS A 30 17.39 17.28 17.84
C LYS A 30 18.42 16.44 18.58
N ASP A 31 18.64 16.72 19.86
CA ASP A 31 19.70 16.07 20.64
C ASP A 31 19.30 14.66 21.10
N SER A 32 18.00 14.36 21.16
CA SER A 32 17.49 13.05 21.58
C SER A 32 16.92 12.20 20.45
N MET A 33 16.92 12.71 19.21
CA MET A 33 16.42 11.97 18.06
C MET A 33 17.15 10.65 17.86
N LYS A 34 16.37 9.60 17.63
CA LYS A 34 16.88 8.27 17.28
C LYS A 34 16.06 7.67 16.14
N ALA A 35 16.75 7.01 15.22
CA ALA A 35 16.15 6.18 14.19
C ALA A 35 16.44 4.71 14.52
N VAL A 36 15.42 3.86 14.45
CA VAL A 36 15.56 2.42 14.67
C VAL A 36 14.84 1.65 13.57
N ILE A 37 15.40 0.51 13.17
CA ILE A 37 14.72 -0.43 12.28
C ILE A 37 13.71 -1.25 13.10
N PRO A 38 12.41 -1.22 12.77
CA PRO A 38 11.41 -2.03 13.47
C PRO A 38 11.67 -3.53 13.31
N LYS A 39 11.35 -4.30 14.35
CA LYS A 39 11.49 -5.77 14.33
C LYS A 39 10.66 -6.42 13.22
N GLU A 40 9.48 -5.86 12.95
CA GLU A 40 8.60 -6.28 11.87
C GLU A 40 8.54 -5.17 10.82
N HIS A 41 9.06 -5.44 9.62
CA HIS A 41 8.98 -4.54 8.48
C HIS A 41 8.81 -5.35 7.20
N GLY A 42 8.05 -4.79 6.23
CA GLY A 42 7.74 -5.49 4.98
C GLY A 42 8.98 -5.80 4.15
N ASN A 43 8.89 -6.84 3.31
CA ASN A 43 10.02 -7.37 2.53
C ASN A 43 10.47 -6.48 1.35
N LEU A 44 9.80 -5.36 1.09
CA LEU A 44 9.98 -4.54 -0.12
C LEU A 44 10.69 -3.20 0.12
N ASN A 45 10.58 -2.62 1.32
CA ASN A 45 11.04 -1.26 1.62
C ASN A 45 11.88 -1.23 2.89
N TYR A 46 12.83 -0.29 2.97
CA TYR A 46 13.53 0.02 4.21
C TYR A 46 12.64 0.92 5.06
N VAL A 47 12.35 0.51 6.28
CA VAL A 47 11.46 1.23 7.20
C VAL A 47 12.24 1.57 8.46
N TYR A 48 12.16 2.83 8.87
CA TYR A 48 12.80 3.33 10.07
C TYR A 48 11.76 4.07 10.91
N ARG A 49 11.70 3.76 12.20
CA ARG A 49 10.93 4.55 13.17
C ARG A 49 11.85 5.62 13.74
N VAL A 50 11.45 6.87 13.64
CA VAL A 50 12.18 8.03 14.18
C VAL A 50 11.41 8.56 15.37
N THR A 51 12.09 8.75 16.51
CA THR A 51 11.49 9.22 17.77
C THR A 51 12.38 10.24 18.46
N ASP A 52 11.81 11.08 19.33
CA ASP A 52 12.55 11.98 20.23
C ASP A 52 12.03 11.92 21.68
N ASN A 53 12.65 12.66 22.61
CA ASN A 53 12.23 12.72 24.02
C ASN A 53 11.02 13.64 24.27
N LYS A 54 10.57 14.42 23.27
CA LYS A 54 9.30 15.16 23.36
C LYS A 54 8.09 14.25 23.10
N GLY A 55 8.32 13.03 22.63
CA GLY A 55 7.30 12.06 22.30
C GLY A 55 6.85 12.11 20.84
N HIS A 56 7.55 12.86 19.98
CA HIS A 56 7.28 12.84 18.55
C HIS A 56 7.73 11.51 17.95
N SER A 57 6.97 11.03 16.96
CA SER A 57 7.32 9.82 16.24
C SER A 57 6.77 9.81 14.82
N ILE A 58 7.60 9.35 13.87
CA ILE A 58 7.20 9.10 12.48
C ILE A 58 7.89 7.84 11.94
N TYR A 59 7.34 7.30 10.85
CA TYR A 59 8.01 6.30 10.03
C TYR A 59 8.61 6.93 8.77
N ILE A 60 9.86 6.60 8.47
CA ILE A 60 10.48 6.86 7.18
C ILE A 60 10.53 5.55 6.40
N LYS A 61 9.89 5.54 5.22
CA LYS A 61 9.85 4.40 4.30
C LYS A 61 10.62 4.77 3.03
N GLN A 62 11.67 4.04 2.71
CA GLN A 62 12.49 4.21 1.51
C GLN A 62 12.42 2.97 0.61
N ALA A 63 12.16 3.18 -0.68
CA ALA A 63 12.24 2.10 -1.67
C ALA A 63 13.70 1.76 -1.95
N GLY A 64 14.03 0.46 -1.87
CA GLY A 64 15.33 -0.05 -2.29
C GLY A 64 15.47 -0.10 -3.82
N THR A 65 16.71 -0.26 -4.29
CA THR A 65 17.02 -0.48 -5.72
C THR A 65 16.70 -1.90 -6.20
N GLU A 66 16.48 -2.84 -5.29
CA GLU A 66 16.16 -4.25 -5.54
C GLU A 66 15.00 -4.70 -4.63
N THR A 67 14.15 -5.62 -5.09
CA THR A 67 13.18 -6.26 -4.20
C THR A 67 13.84 -7.41 -3.43
N ARG A 68 13.55 -7.57 -2.13
CA ARG A 68 14.13 -8.69 -1.36
C ARG A 68 13.47 -10.04 -1.64
N ILE A 69 12.37 -10.08 -2.41
CA ILE A 69 11.54 -11.28 -2.61
C ILE A 69 11.96 -12.06 -3.87
N SER A 70 12.48 -11.39 -4.92
CA SER A 70 12.88 -12.05 -6.16
C SER A 70 13.80 -11.16 -6.99
N LYS A 71 14.94 -11.70 -7.46
CA LYS A 71 15.82 -11.01 -8.43
C LYS A 71 15.16 -10.81 -9.80
N ASP A 72 14.09 -11.57 -10.08
CA ASP A 72 13.41 -11.60 -11.38
C ASP A 72 12.24 -10.61 -11.45
N MET A 73 11.75 -10.11 -10.30
CA MET A 73 10.80 -9.01 -10.24
C MET A 73 11.56 -7.71 -9.95
N LYS A 74 11.54 -6.78 -10.92
CA LYS A 74 12.02 -5.40 -10.79
C LYS A 74 10.84 -4.43 -10.88
N PRO A 75 9.94 -4.42 -9.90
CA PRO A 75 8.75 -3.61 -10.01
C PRO A 75 9.16 -2.15 -9.76
N SER A 76 8.54 -1.23 -10.50
CA SER A 76 9.01 0.15 -10.61
C SER A 76 9.21 0.85 -9.25
N ARG A 77 10.22 1.73 -9.14
CA ARG A 77 10.40 2.61 -7.95
C ARG A 77 9.25 3.62 -7.80
N ASP A 78 8.46 3.77 -8.86
CA ASP A 78 7.25 4.60 -8.89
C ASP A 78 6.17 4.14 -7.91
N ARG A 79 6.27 2.92 -7.36
CA ARG A 79 5.30 2.40 -6.38
C ARG A 79 5.24 3.22 -5.08
N ASN A 80 6.36 3.73 -4.58
CA ASN A 80 6.34 4.60 -3.40
C ASN A 80 5.72 5.96 -3.71
N ARG A 81 5.86 6.46 -4.94
CA ARG A 81 5.15 7.65 -5.41
C ARG A 81 3.66 7.38 -5.42
N LEU A 82 3.24 6.30 -6.08
CA LEU A 82 1.84 5.91 -6.19
C LEU A 82 1.21 5.73 -4.81
N GLU A 83 1.85 5.00 -3.90
CA GLU A 83 1.37 4.80 -2.53
C GLU A 83 1.23 6.14 -1.78
N SER A 84 2.24 7.00 -1.84
CA SER A 84 2.21 8.30 -1.15
C SER A 84 1.14 9.22 -1.73
N GLU A 85 1.01 9.30 -3.07
CA GLU A 85 -0.02 10.11 -3.73
C GLU A 85 -1.43 9.59 -3.47
N ILE A 86 -1.62 8.26 -3.42
CA ILE A 86 -2.90 7.64 -3.08
C ILE A 86 -3.25 7.95 -1.63
N LEU A 87 -2.33 7.79 -0.68
CA LEU A 87 -2.55 8.10 0.74
C LEU A 87 -2.86 9.59 0.94
N MET A 88 -2.13 10.49 0.30
CA MET A 88 -2.42 11.93 0.35
C MET A 88 -3.81 12.26 -0.21
N LEU A 89 -4.24 11.58 -1.27
CA LEU A 89 -5.57 11.78 -1.85
C LEU A 89 -6.67 11.17 -0.99
N GLN A 90 -6.43 10.00 -0.38
CA GLN A 90 -7.32 9.39 0.60
C GLN A 90 -7.46 10.26 1.84
N GLU A 91 -6.39 10.87 2.36
CA GLU A 91 -6.45 11.81 3.47
C GLU A 91 -7.28 13.06 3.13
N LYS A 92 -7.16 13.57 1.88
CA LYS A 92 -8.02 14.67 1.41
C LYS A 92 -9.51 14.29 1.40
N PHE A 93 -9.84 13.03 1.09
CA PHE A 93 -11.23 12.58 1.00
C PHE A 93 -11.80 12.13 2.36
N ALA A 94 -11.01 11.39 3.13
CA ALA A 94 -11.34 10.68 4.37
C ALA A 94 -10.31 11.00 5.46
N SER A 95 -10.26 12.28 5.87
CA SER A 95 -9.24 12.77 6.79
C SER A 95 -9.24 12.04 8.13
N GLY A 96 -8.05 11.64 8.59
CA GLY A 96 -7.84 10.90 9.83
C GLY A 96 -8.21 9.42 9.76
N MET A 97 -8.47 8.88 8.56
CA MET A 97 -8.73 7.45 8.32
C MET A 97 -7.56 6.72 7.65
N VAL A 98 -6.51 7.45 7.28
CA VAL A 98 -5.26 6.91 6.74
C VAL A 98 -4.07 7.56 7.46
N PRO A 99 -2.89 6.93 7.49
CA PRO A 99 -1.69 7.55 8.06
C PRO A 99 -1.35 8.85 7.34
N TYR A 100 -1.13 9.93 8.10
CA TYR A 100 -0.75 11.21 7.52
C TYR A 100 0.63 11.14 6.84
N ILE A 101 0.75 11.66 5.62
CA ILE A 101 2.02 11.79 4.90
C ILE A 101 2.61 13.18 5.14
N TYR A 102 3.73 13.25 5.87
CA TYR A 102 4.44 14.50 6.13
C TYR A 102 5.17 15.02 4.90
N PHE A 103 5.80 14.11 4.14
CA PHE A 103 6.48 14.44 2.90
C PHE A 103 6.65 13.20 2.02
N TYR A 104 6.83 13.45 0.74
CA TYR A 104 7.33 12.48 -0.22
C TYR A 104 8.47 13.09 -1.04
N ASP A 105 9.53 12.32 -1.24
CA ASP A 105 10.74 12.71 -1.95
C ASP A 105 11.03 11.75 -3.09
N THR A 106 10.85 12.23 -4.31
CA THR A 106 11.11 11.47 -5.53
C THR A 106 12.59 11.14 -5.74
N VAL A 107 13.51 11.96 -5.23
CA VAL A 107 14.96 11.76 -5.38
C VAL A 107 15.41 10.58 -4.53
N MET A 108 15.03 10.59 -3.26
CA MET A 108 15.37 9.50 -2.32
C MET A 108 14.41 8.31 -2.39
N CYS A 109 13.33 8.42 -3.17
CA CYS A 109 12.23 7.45 -3.24
C CYS A 109 11.68 7.12 -1.83
N ALA A 110 11.54 8.14 -0.99
CA ALA A 110 11.22 8.01 0.42
C ALA A 110 10.02 8.87 0.82
N CYS A 111 9.22 8.38 1.77
CA CYS A 111 8.17 9.16 2.43
C CYS A 111 8.35 9.14 3.95
N GLY A 112 7.92 10.23 4.59
CA GLY A 112 7.68 10.30 6.02
C GLY A 112 6.19 10.20 6.30
N MET A 113 5.79 9.24 7.13
CA MET A 113 4.39 8.98 7.47
C MET A 113 4.17 8.89 8.98
N GLU A 114 2.93 9.10 9.41
CA GLU A 114 2.48 8.98 10.79
C GLU A 114 2.89 7.66 11.44
N ASP A 115 3.29 7.72 12.71
CA ASP A 115 3.56 6.55 13.51
C ASP A 115 2.26 5.93 14.05
N CYS A 116 1.84 4.83 13.43
CA CYS A 116 0.69 4.05 13.87
C CYS A 116 1.07 2.85 14.78
N SER A 117 2.22 2.88 15.46
CA SER A 117 2.68 1.78 16.34
C SER A 117 1.73 1.45 17.50
N ASP A 118 0.85 2.39 17.86
CA ASP A 118 -0.15 2.19 18.91
C ASP A 118 -1.38 1.37 18.42
N PHE A 119 -1.43 1.07 17.12
CA PHE A 119 -2.50 0.29 16.50
C PHE A 119 -2.07 -1.14 16.20
N LEU A 120 -3.06 -2.03 16.11
CA LEU A 120 -2.88 -3.42 15.68
C LEU A 120 -3.46 -3.60 14.27
N VAL A 121 -2.80 -4.46 13.48
CA VAL A 121 -3.38 -4.94 12.23
C VAL A 121 -4.67 -5.72 12.54
N MET A 122 -5.77 -5.37 11.86
CA MET A 122 -7.10 -5.95 12.14
C MET A 122 -7.12 -7.47 12.09
N ARG A 123 -6.43 -8.07 11.10
CA ARG A 123 -6.27 -9.53 10.99
C ARG A 123 -5.72 -10.16 12.28
N GLN A 124 -4.69 -9.56 12.88
CA GLN A 124 -4.09 -10.05 14.11
C GLN A 124 -5.06 -9.92 15.28
N ALA A 125 -5.73 -8.78 15.38
CA ALA A 125 -6.70 -8.55 16.44
C ALA A 125 -7.90 -9.51 16.35
N MET A 126 -8.35 -9.86 15.15
CA MET A 126 -9.40 -10.87 14.93
C MET A 126 -8.96 -12.27 15.33
N LEU A 127 -7.71 -12.66 15.04
CA LEU A 127 -7.13 -13.93 15.52
C LEU A 127 -7.03 -13.99 17.05
N GLU A 128 -6.86 -12.83 17.70
CA GLU A 128 -6.90 -12.67 19.15
C GLU A 128 -8.31 -12.50 19.72
N HIS A 129 -9.35 -12.67 18.89
CA HIS A 129 -10.76 -12.51 19.26
C HIS A 129 -11.13 -11.13 19.84
N LYS A 130 -10.38 -10.08 19.48
CA LYS A 130 -10.69 -8.69 19.85
C LYS A 130 -11.88 -8.19 19.03
N ILE A 131 -12.77 -7.45 19.69
CA ILE A 131 -13.96 -6.85 19.08
C ILE A 131 -13.75 -5.33 19.02
N TYR A 132 -13.86 -4.75 17.82
CA TYR A 132 -13.90 -3.30 17.62
C TYR A 132 -15.32 -2.88 17.26
N PRO A 133 -16.12 -2.39 18.22
CA PRO A 133 -17.56 -2.18 18.03
C PRO A 133 -17.88 -1.15 16.93
N HIS A 134 -16.97 -0.21 16.68
CA HIS A 134 -17.14 0.85 15.67
C HIS A 134 -16.47 0.55 14.33
N PHE A 135 -15.87 -0.63 14.14
CA PHE A 135 -15.14 -0.91 12.90
C PHE A 135 -16.03 -0.81 11.66
N THR A 136 -17.24 -1.37 11.71
CA THR A 136 -18.17 -1.34 10.58
C THR A 136 -18.53 0.09 10.18
N GLU A 137 -18.81 0.96 11.16
CA GLU A 137 -19.09 2.38 10.91
C GLU A 137 -17.88 3.06 10.26
N LYS A 138 -16.69 2.90 10.86
CA LYS A 138 -15.45 3.54 10.37
C LYS A 138 -15.02 3.08 8.98
N ILE A 139 -15.07 1.79 8.67
CA ILE A 139 -14.71 1.29 7.35
C ILE A 139 -15.73 1.69 6.30
N THR A 140 -17.02 1.78 6.68
CA THR A 140 -18.07 2.25 5.76
C THR A 140 -17.88 3.73 5.43
N ASP A 141 -17.59 4.57 6.44
CA ASP A 141 -17.25 5.97 6.20
C ASP A 141 -16.05 6.09 5.26
N PHE A 142 -14.96 5.37 5.53
CA PHE A 142 -13.79 5.36 4.65
C PHE A 142 -14.12 4.97 3.20
N LEU A 143 -14.92 3.91 3.00
CA LEU A 143 -15.33 3.44 1.68
C LEU A 143 -16.20 4.47 0.95
N ILE A 144 -17.18 5.08 1.62
CA ILE A 144 -18.03 6.11 1.03
C ILE A 144 -17.19 7.32 0.64
N GLU A 145 -16.38 7.82 1.58
CA GLU A 145 -15.59 9.02 1.40
C GLU A 145 -14.57 8.86 0.27
N THR A 146 -13.91 7.70 0.18
CA THR A 146 -12.91 7.47 -0.88
C THR A 146 -13.53 7.10 -2.23
N LEU A 147 -14.49 6.17 -2.27
CA LEU A 147 -15.05 5.67 -3.54
C LEU A 147 -16.03 6.66 -4.18
N LEU A 148 -16.93 7.26 -3.39
CA LEU A 148 -17.94 8.15 -3.95
C LEU A 148 -17.31 9.46 -4.41
N LYS A 149 -16.44 10.07 -3.59
CA LYS A 149 -15.79 11.35 -3.95
C LYS A 149 -14.80 11.23 -5.10
N SER A 150 -14.26 10.04 -5.38
CA SER A 150 -13.37 9.81 -6.52
C SER A 150 -14.08 9.28 -7.77
N SER A 151 -15.40 9.08 -7.72
CA SER A 151 -16.21 8.64 -8.86
C SER A 151 -16.67 9.80 -9.74
N ASP A 152 -17.03 9.53 -11.01
CA ASP A 152 -17.58 10.55 -11.93
C ASP A 152 -18.86 11.23 -11.42
N VAL A 153 -19.49 10.69 -10.36
CA VAL A 153 -20.69 11.27 -9.74
C VAL A 153 -20.34 12.55 -8.96
N VAL A 154 -19.13 12.65 -8.42
CA VAL A 154 -18.74 13.73 -7.50
C VAL A 154 -17.56 14.53 -8.01
N ILE A 155 -16.48 13.89 -8.46
CA ILE A 155 -15.28 14.62 -8.93
C ILE A 155 -15.50 15.17 -10.34
N ASP A 156 -14.84 16.29 -10.66
CA ASP A 156 -14.82 16.81 -12.02
C ASP A 156 -14.24 15.77 -13.00
N HIS A 157 -14.91 15.62 -14.15
CA HIS A 157 -14.59 14.58 -15.12
C HIS A 157 -13.23 14.76 -15.81
N LYS A 158 -12.64 15.97 -15.82
CA LYS A 158 -11.28 16.21 -16.30
C LYS A 158 -10.27 15.92 -15.20
N GLU A 159 -10.54 16.38 -13.98
CA GLU A 159 -9.72 16.07 -12.80
C GLU A 159 -9.58 14.56 -12.62
N LYS A 160 -10.67 13.80 -12.70
CA LYS A 160 -10.66 12.34 -12.66
C LYS A 160 -9.73 11.73 -13.71
N LYS A 161 -9.77 12.20 -14.96
CA LYS A 161 -8.92 11.67 -16.05
C LYS A 161 -7.44 11.95 -15.79
N VAL A 162 -7.13 13.13 -15.25
CA VAL A 162 -5.76 13.50 -14.86
C VAL A 162 -5.28 12.61 -13.70
N ILE A 163 -6.09 12.41 -12.66
CA ILE A 163 -5.77 11.53 -11.53
C ILE A 163 -5.58 10.09 -12.02
N GLY A 164 -6.54 9.58 -12.80
CA GLY A 164 -6.49 8.23 -13.37
C GLY A 164 -5.22 7.99 -14.18
N GLY A 165 -4.81 8.95 -15.01
CA GLY A 165 -3.57 8.87 -15.78
C GLY A 165 -2.29 8.86 -14.93
N LYS A 166 -2.28 9.56 -13.78
CA LYS A 166 -1.13 9.63 -12.86
C LYS A 166 -0.98 8.38 -11.99
N LEU A 167 -2.11 7.75 -11.66
CA LEU A 167 -2.19 6.64 -10.70
C LEU A 167 -2.25 5.26 -11.36
N VAL A 168 -2.07 5.16 -12.68
CA VAL A 168 -1.98 3.88 -13.37
C VAL A 168 -0.79 3.08 -12.81
N SER A 169 -1.04 1.85 -12.37
CA SER A 169 -0.02 0.94 -11.85
C SER A 169 -0.04 -0.42 -12.57
N PRO A 170 0.56 -0.55 -13.76
CA PRO A 170 0.48 -1.78 -14.55
C PRO A 170 1.02 -3.00 -13.80
N ASP A 171 2.16 -2.85 -13.10
CA ASP A 171 2.79 -3.93 -12.36
C ASP A 171 1.90 -4.45 -11.21
N LEU A 172 1.22 -3.56 -10.48
CA LEU A 172 0.35 -3.95 -9.37
C LEU A 172 -0.99 -4.52 -9.85
N CYS A 173 -1.53 -3.98 -10.95
CA CYS A 173 -2.72 -4.54 -11.61
C CYS A 173 -2.45 -5.96 -12.13
N ASP A 174 -1.29 -6.21 -12.76
CA ASP A 174 -0.91 -7.55 -13.27
C ASP A 174 -0.90 -8.61 -12.15
N ILE A 175 -0.40 -8.26 -10.95
CA ILE A 175 -0.44 -9.15 -9.80
C ILE A 175 -1.88 -9.56 -9.47
N THR A 176 -2.80 -8.59 -9.41
CA THR A 176 -4.21 -8.86 -9.09
C THR A 176 -4.90 -9.65 -10.22
N GLU A 177 -4.67 -9.26 -11.47
CA GLU A 177 -5.20 -9.93 -12.66
C GLU A 177 -4.79 -11.40 -12.77
N LYS A 178 -3.61 -11.75 -12.24
CA LYS A 178 -3.10 -13.11 -12.18
C LYS A 178 -3.56 -13.85 -10.93
N LEU A 179 -3.27 -13.30 -9.75
CA LEU A 179 -3.42 -14.02 -8.49
C LEU A 179 -4.86 -14.06 -7.96
N VAL A 180 -5.72 -13.11 -8.36
CA VAL A 180 -7.13 -13.09 -7.96
C VAL A 180 -8.04 -13.62 -9.06
N PHE A 181 -7.75 -13.28 -10.32
CA PHE A 181 -8.68 -13.48 -11.44
C PHE A 181 -8.26 -14.55 -12.46
N MET A 182 -7.14 -15.26 -12.25
CA MET A 182 -6.66 -16.25 -13.22
C MET A 182 -6.13 -17.51 -12.57
N GLU A 183 -5.01 -17.43 -11.84
CA GLU A 183 -4.28 -18.60 -11.33
C GLU A 183 -5.10 -19.48 -10.39
N PRO A 184 -5.98 -18.97 -9.51
CA PRO A 184 -6.81 -19.85 -8.67
C PRO A 184 -7.77 -20.78 -9.44
N TYR A 185 -8.01 -20.53 -10.73
CA TYR A 185 -8.98 -21.24 -11.56
C TYR A 185 -8.33 -22.10 -12.66
N ASN A 186 -7.01 -22.26 -12.63
CA ASN A 186 -6.27 -23.19 -13.48
C ASN A 186 -4.97 -23.60 -12.79
N ASP A 187 -4.18 -24.49 -13.41
CA ASP A 187 -2.85 -24.84 -12.90
C ASP A 187 -1.78 -24.73 -13.99
N LEU A 188 -1.88 -23.72 -14.86
CA LEU A 188 -0.95 -23.56 -16.00
C LEU A 188 0.48 -23.28 -15.56
N ASN A 189 0.66 -22.63 -14.41
CA ASN A 189 1.96 -22.20 -13.89
C ASN A 189 2.49 -23.10 -12.77
N HIS A 190 1.71 -24.06 -12.27
CA HIS A 190 2.07 -24.94 -11.15
C HIS A 190 2.57 -24.19 -9.89
N ARG A 191 1.90 -23.06 -9.55
CA ARG A 191 2.25 -22.21 -8.39
C ARG A 191 1.18 -22.20 -7.29
N ASN A 192 0.02 -22.82 -7.52
CA ASN A 192 -1.05 -22.84 -6.53
C ASN A 192 -0.64 -23.73 -5.35
N ASN A 193 -0.68 -23.16 -4.15
CA ASN A 193 -0.41 -23.91 -2.92
C ASN A 193 -1.70 -24.54 -2.39
N VAL A 194 -2.09 -25.67 -2.96
CA VAL A 194 -3.29 -26.41 -2.58
C VAL A 194 -2.96 -27.43 -1.49
N PHE A 195 -3.77 -27.45 -0.42
CA PHE A 195 -3.67 -28.51 0.59
C PHE A 195 -3.93 -29.88 -0.09
N PRO A 196 -2.99 -30.84 -0.07
CA PRO A 196 -3.06 -32.03 -0.93
C PRO A 196 -4.36 -32.84 -0.82
N PRO A 197 -4.98 -33.01 0.37
CA PRO A 197 -6.28 -33.67 0.49
C PRO A 197 -7.44 -32.99 -0.27
N ASN A 198 -7.31 -31.71 -0.63
CA ASN A 198 -8.31 -30.97 -1.38
C ASN A 198 -8.02 -30.92 -2.89
N ALA A 199 -6.98 -31.59 -3.39
CA ALA A 199 -6.54 -31.47 -4.78
C ALA A 199 -7.64 -31.84 -5.78
N ASP A 200 -8.33 -32.97 -5.57
CA ASP A 200 -9.42 -33.42 -6.46
C ASP A 200 -10.62 -32.46 -6.42
N PHE A 201 -10.92 -31.91 -5.25
CA PHE A 201 -11.97 -30.90 -5.08
C PHE A 201 -11.63 -29.62 -5.85
N VAL A 202 -10.42 -29.09 -5.65
CA VAL A 202 -9.94 -27.89 -6.36
C VAL A 202 -9.94 -28.10 -7.87
N LYS A 203 -9.46 -29.26 -8.34
CA LYS A 203 -9.48 -29.58 -9.76
C LYS A 203 -10.89 -29.56 -10.33
N LYS A 204 -11.82 -30.24 -9.68
CA LYS A 204 -13.21 -30.35 -10.14
C LYS A 204 -13.97 -29.01 -10.08
N GLU A 205 -13.88 -28.32 -8.94
CA GLU A 205 -14.74 -27.15 -8.65
C GLU A 205 -14.12 -25.83 -9.09
N LEU A 206 -12.78 -25.75 -9.26
CA LEU A 206 -12.11 -24.51 -9.67
C LEU A 206 -11.48 -24.62 -11.06
N TYR A 207 -10.75 -25.71 -11.35
CA TYR A 207 -9.98 -25.80 -12.60
C TYR A 207 -10.79 -26.28 -13.80
N GLU A 208 -11.79 -27.13 -13.60
CA GLU A 208 -12.61 -27.72 -14.67
C GLU A 208 -13.99 -27.06 -14.82
N ASP A 209 -14.39 -26.20 -13.87
CA ASP A 209 -15.68 -25.50 -13.90
C ASP A 209 -15.69 -24.32 -14.89
N LYS A 210 -16.18 -24.59 -16.09
CA LYS A 210 -16.34 -23.59 -17.16
C LYS A 210 -17.34 -22.49 -16.83
N ALA A 211 -18.37 -22.78 -16.01
CA ALA A 211 -19.35 -21.77 -15.63
C ALA A 211 -18.70 -20.76 -14.66
N LEU A 212 -17.92 -21.25 -13.70
CA LEU A 212 -17.11 -20.41 -12.83
C LEU A 212 -16.12 -19.56 -13.64
N HIS A 213 -15.39 -20.17 -14.59
CA HIS A 213 -14.43 -19.46 -15.43
C HIS A 213 -15.08 -18.30 -16.21
N PHE A 214 -16.30 -18.51 -16.70
CA PHE A 214 -17.04 -17.47 -17.42
C PHE A 214 -17.35 -16.27 -16.52
N GLU A 215 -17.81 -16.50 -15.29
CA GLU A 215 -18.09 -15.41 -14.35
C GLU A 215 -16.80 -14.69 -13.91
N VAL A 216 -15.73 -15.44 -13.62
CA VAL A 216 -14.42 -14.88 -13.29
C VAL A 216 -13.89 -14.02 -14.44
N ALA A 217 -14.06 -14.46 -15.69
CA ALA A 217 -13.62 -13.70 -16.86
C ALA A 217 -14.36 -12.36 -17.00
N LYS A 218 -15.67 -12.31 -16.69
CA LYS A 218 -16.42 -11.04 -16.64
C LYS A 218 -15.89 -10.12 -15.56
N LEU A 219 -15.62 -10.64 -14.36
CA LEU A 219 -15.07 -9.86 -13.26
C LEU A 219 -13.68 -9.32 -13.59
N LYS A 220 -12.82 -10.15 -14.19
CA LYS A 220 -11.50 -9.73 -14.69
C LYS A 220 -11.62 -8.63 -15.72
N PHE A 221 -12.50 -8.79 -16.71
CA PHE A 221 -12.74 -7.78 -17.73
C PHE A 221 -13.22 -6.46 -17.13
N ASN A 222 -14.13 -6.52 -16.14
CA ASN A 222 -14.58 -5.35 -15.41
C ASN A 222 -13.42 -4.68 -14.64
N PHE A 223 -12.58 -5.44 -13.93
CA PHE A 223 -11.39 -4.92 -13.25
C PHE A 223 -10.44 -4.20 -14.20
N MET A 224 -10.20 -4.78 -15.39
CA MET A 224 -9.25 -4.23 -16.37
C MET A 224 -9.76 -2.98 -17.10
N THR A 225 -11.08 -2.82 -17.24
CA THR A 225 -11.65 -1.82 -18.16
C THR A 225 -12.54 -0.77 -17.50
N ASN A 226 -13.00 -1.00 -16.28
CA ASN A 226 -13.97 -0.14 -15.62
C ASN A 226 -13.33 0.74 -14.55
N ALA A 227 -12.82 1.90 -14.98
CA ALA A 227 -12.25 2.91 -14.10
C ALA A 227 -13.36 3.70 -13.35
N GLN A 228 -14.05 3.08 -12.38
CA GLN A 228 -15.20 3.70 -11.70
C GLN A 228 -14.82 4.73 -10.64
N ALA A 229 -13.80 4.44 -9.84
CA ALA A 229 -13.35 5.24 -8.71
C ALA A 229 -11.88 4.93 -8.42
N LEU A 230 -11.23 5.70 -7.54
CA LEU A 230 -9.93 5.35 -7.00
C LEU A 230 -10.12 4.32 -5.88
N ILE A 231 -9.92 3.04 -6.21
CA ILE A 231 -9.94 1.95 -5.23
C ILE A 231 -8.60 1.87 -4.49
N HIS A 232 -8.63 1.36 -3.25
CA HIS A 232 -7.40 1.00 -2.53
C HIS A 232 -6.63 -0.14 -3.23
N GLY A 233 -7.35 -1.10 -3.82
CA GLY A 233 -6.77 -2.22 -4.57
C GLY A 233 -6.36 -3.44 -3.74
N ASP A 234 -6.33 -3.33 -2.41
CA ASP A 234 -5.91 -4.42 -1.50
C ASP A 234 -6.41 -4.21 -0.06
N LEU A 235 -7.72 -4.07 0.11
CA LEU A 235 -8.36 -3.71 1.39
C LEU A 235 -8.82 -4.96 2.17
N HIS A 236 -7.90 -5.67 2.84
CA HIS A 236 -8.13 -7.00 3.47
C HIS A 236 -7.73 -7.14 4.95
#